data_AF-A0A3D8J968-F1
#
_entry.id   AF-A0A3D8J968-F1
#
_cell.length_a   1.000
_cell.length_b   1.000
_cell.length_c   1.000
_cell.angle_alpha   90.00
_cell.angle_beta   90.00
_cell.angle_gamma   90.00
#
_symmetry.space_group_name_H-M   'P 1'
#
loop_
_entity.id
_entity.type
_entity.pdbx_description
1 polymer ?
#
loop_
_entity_poly.entity_id
_entity_poly.type
_entity_poly.pdbx_seq_one_letter_code
_entity_poly.pdbx_strand_id
1 'polypeptide(L)'
;MKNKRQSLYAKGLQIFCYHSLFYCLRIAMSRKSSQTLRIVREQGLLQAIVYKLEKKGLIAAYKNEGILGLLNILINRNKHWYYSLSNPQWRENLWVKPFWTQFYKLPQNYSYINLGSHGVGYAAWLEMCRICNLAPMDLSVYHRIDFARYYREVSKQQQGKVFGITLDKSYQDSLRIKILSKLHKKVPVFCLVRDPISVIKSHANAFFLPYLRYGGGGTTDVLPYSALEIERIKERCVTDCFLFLLKLHSSWTKTRSHFCYTSSVEQVRNATQEVYYIDMQEIMTSQSSHCVFQKICEILQVPPPQDASAFDISFSKESFLYYGFPYWHTFQELDIPIIYVCGKGVQDFLEIGRVRIVDSRARKDLLCDSESSQTTRDYIMKFGIAKRYQSRLQNILSNQELIQKIHNTAQEYHNCLQVRERLCDTHKVNEKYILVFLRQNTTWMQKLYQVLQYEVSGVKLMRPDIVATWKWYLEFEILYKQMETLSVQERQ
;
A
#
# COMPACT_ATOMS: atom_id res chain seq x y z
N MET A 1 -30.32 -35.02 -40.43
CA MET A 1 -28.83 -34.91 -40.44
C MET A 1 -28.33 -33.59 -41.06
N LYS A 2 -28.67 -32.42 -40.47
CA LYS A 2 -28.18 -31.10 -40.95
C LYS A 2 -27.73 -30.12 -39.85
N ASN A 3 -27.66 -30.54 -38.58
CA ASN A 3 -27.30 -29.66 -37.44
C ASN A 3 -25.98 -29.98 -36.72
N LYS A 4 -25.03 -30.67 -37.37
CA LYS A 4 -23.70 -30.95 -36.78
C LYS A 4 -22.51 -30.29 -37.49
N ARG A 5 -22.69 -29.54 -38.58
CA ARG A 5 -21.58 -28.86 -39.30
C ARG A 5 -21.42 -27.35 -39.03
N GLN A 6 -22.36 -26.66 -38.39
CA GLN A 6 -22.21 -25.23 -38.02
C GLN A 6 -21.51 -24.99 -36.67
N SER A 7 -21.37 -26.03 -35.83
CA SER A 7 -20.73 -25.93 -34.50
C SER A 7 -19.19 -25.86 -34.55
N LEU A 8 -18.58 -26.33 -35.64
CA LEU A 8 -17.10 -26.38 -35.77
C LEU A 8 -16.49 -25.15 -36.45
N TYR A 9 -17.25 -24.38 -37.22
CA TYR A 9 -16.77 -23.10 -37.80
C TYR A 9 -16.77 -21.94 -36.78
N ALA A 10 -17.65 -21.98 -35.77
CA ALA A 10 -17.70 -20.96 -34.71
C ALA A 10 -16.59 -21.11 -33.65
N LYS A 11 -16.01 -22.31 -33.50
CA LYS A 11 -14.89 -22.56 -32.57
C LYS A 11 -13.51 -22.42 -33.20
N GLY A 12 -13.40 -22.44 -34.53
CA GLY A 12 -12.13 -22.28 -35.26
C GLY A 12 -11.71 -20.83 -35.53
N LEU A 13 -12.65 -19.87 -35.57
CA LEU A 13 -12.34 -18.47 -35.91
C LEU A 13 -11.97 -17.57 -34.72
N GLN A 14 -12.06 -18.07 -33.49
CA GLN A 14 -11.64 -17.30 -32.29
C GLN A 14 -10.13 -17.33 -32.03
N ILE A 15 -9.38 -18.18 -32.72
CA ILE A 15 -7.94 -18.36 -32.49
C ILE A 15 -7.09 -17.57 -33.50
N PHE A 16 -7.65 -17.16 -34.65
CA PHE A 16 -6.85 -16.62 -35.76
C PHE A 16 -6.94 -15.09 -35.99
N CYS A 17 -7.67 -14.33 -35.17
CA CYS A 17 -7.81 -12.88 -35.40
C CYS A 17 -6.82 -11.98 -34.63
N TYR A 18 -5.95 -12.55 -33.79
CA TYR A 18 -5.14 -11.72 -32.88
C TYR A 18 -3.74 -11.37 -33.37
N HIS A 19 -3.23 -12.04 -34.42
CA HIS A 19 -2.11 -11.50 -35.20
C HIS A 19 -2.56 -10.40 -36.19
N SER A 20 -3.84 -10.41 -36.57
CA SER A 20 -4.41 -9.51 -37.57
C SER A 20 -4.66 -8.09 -37.07
N LEU A 21 -4.87 -7.87 -35.76
CA LEU A 21 -5.02 -6.50 -35.21
C LEU A 21 -3.71 -5.70 -35.34
N PHE A 22 -2.56 -6.36 -35.16
CA PHE A 22 -1.23 -5.76 -35.32
C PHE A 22 -0.91 -5.51 -36.80
N TYR A 23 -1.29 -6.44 -37.70
CA TYR A 23 -1.11 -6.29 -39.15
C TYR A 23 -2.03 -5.22 -39.75
N CYS A 24 -3.29 -5.13 -39.30
CA CYS A 24 -4.25 -4.13 -39.79
C CYS A 24 -3.96 -2.72 -39.26
N LEU A 25 -3.42 -2.53 -38.05
CA LEU A 25 -2.99 -1.22 -37.58
C LEU A 25 -1.69 -0.76 -38.27
N ARG A 26 -0.77 -1.69 -38.61
CA ARG A 26 0.39 -1.39 -39.48
C ARG A 26 -0.04 -1.04 -40.91
N ILE A 27 -0.99 -1.77 -41.49
CA ILE A 27 -1.53 -1.51 -42.84
C ILE A 27 -2.40 -0.24 -42.87
N ALA A 28 -3.13 0.09 -41.80
CA ALA A 28 -3.86 1.35 -41.71
C ALA A 28 -2.94 2.57 -41.68
N MET A 29 -1.69 2.40 -41.21
CA MET A 29 -0.63 3.42 -41.26
C MET A 29 0.20 3.38 -42.54
N SER A 30 0.18 2.28 -43.32
CA SER A 30 0.82 2.21 -44.64
C SER A 30 -0.22 2.25 -45.75
N ARG A 31 -0.36 3.39 -46.44
CA ARG A 31 -1.24 3.55 -47.61
C ARG A 31 -0.96 2.48 -48.67
N LYS A 32 -1.73 1.38 -48.70
CA LYS A 32 -2.09 0.53 -49.86
C LYS A 32 -2.68 -0.81 -49.39
N SER A 33 -4.01 -0.99 -49.51
CA SER A 33 -4.61 -2.20 -50.12
C SER A 33 -6.15 -2.22 -49.99
N SER A 34 -6.82 -2.40 -51.14
CA SER A 34 -8.14 -3.01 -51.45
C SER A 34 -9.37 -2.78 -50.54
N GLN A 35 -10.40 -2.13 -51.12
CA GLN A 35 -11.63 -1.63 -50.50
C GLN A 35 -12.66 -2.71 -50.07
N THR A 36 -12.63 -3.91 -50.64
CA THR A 36 -13.78 -4.85 -50.55
C THR A 36 -13.78 -5.72 -49.28
N LEU A 37 -12.62 -5.99 -48.67
CA LEU A 37 -12.48 -6.74 -47.41
C LEU A 37 -12.75 -5.88 -46.16
N ARG A 38 -12.86 -4.56 -46.33
CA ARG A 38 -13.02 -3.54 -45.28
C ARG A 38 -14.45 -3.52 -44.70
N ILE A 39 -15.44 -3.69 -45.56
CA ILE A 39 -16.86 -3.41 -45.24
C ILE A 39 -17.52 -4.52 -44.40
N VAL A 40 -17.21 -5.80 -44.66
CA VAL A 40 -17.87 -6.94 -43.98
C VAL A 40 -17.35 -7.15 -42.54
N ARG A 41 -16.10 -6.75 -42.24
CA ARG A 41 -15.49 -6.89 -40.89
C ARG A 41 -15.77 -5.70 -39.97
N GLU A 42 -15.98 -4.51 -40.52
CA GLU A 42 -16.36 -3.32 -39.75
C GLU A 42 -17.80 -3.43 -39.20
N GLN A 43 -18.73 -4.03 -39.94
CA GLN A 43 -20.14 -4.15 -39.51
C GLN A 43 -20.35 -5.04 -38.28
N GLY A 44 -19.66 -6.18 -38.17
CA GLY A 44 -19.78 -7.06 -36.99
C GLY A 44 -19.15 -6.46 -35.72
N LEU A 45 -18.07 -5.68 -35.87
CA LEU A 45 -17.42 -4.97 -34.78
C LEU A 45 -18.28 -3.77 -34.32
N LEU A 46 -18.87 -3.02 -35.25
CA LEU A 46 -19.81 -1.94 -34.95
C LEU A 46 -21.04 -2.48 -34.21
N GLN A 47 -21.62 -3.60 -34.65
CA GLN A 47 -22.79 -4.20 -34.01
C GLN A 47 -22.52 -4.61 -32.55
N ALA A 48 -21.34 -5.17 -32.25
CA ALA A 48 -20.96 -5.54 -30.89
C ALA A 48 -20.75 -4.31 -29.97
N ILE A 49 -20.24 -3.21 -30.53
CA ILE A 49 -20.07 -1.94 -29.82
C ILE A 49 -21.43 -1.27 -29.59
N VAL A 50 -22.28 -1.20 -30.61
CA VAL A 50 -23.64 -0.63 -30.56
C VAL A 50 -24.52 -1.38 -29.57
N TYR A 51 -24.52 -2.72 -29.58
CA TYR A 51 -25.27 -3.54 -28.61
C TYR A 51 -24.88 -3.25 -27.15
N LYS A 52 -23.59 -2.97 -26.91
CA LYS A 52 -23.09 -2.63 -25.56
C LYS A 52 -23.40 -1.19 -25.15
N LEU A 53 -23.47 -0.28 -26.12
CA LEU A 53 -23.89 1.11 -25.93
C LEU A 53 -25.40 1.22 -25.71
N GLU A 54 -26.19 0.37 -26.38
CA GLU A 54 -27.63 0.16 -26.18
C GLU A 54 -27.93 -0.25 -24.74
N LYS A 55 -27.28 -1.31 -24.25
CA LYS A 55 -27.47 -1.81 -22.88
C LYS A 55 -27.08 -0.83 -21.77
N LYS A 56 -26.38 0.25 -22.11
CA LYS A 56 -25.91 1.30 -21.18
C LYS A 56 -26.56 2.66 -21.39
N GLY A 57 -27.51 2.80 -22.32
CA GLY A 57 -28.17 4.07 -22.63
C GLY A 57 -27.25 5.14 -23.22
N LEU A 58 -26.15 4.74 -23.89
CA LEU A 58 -25.09 5.64 -24.38
C LEU A 58 -25.08 5.82 -25.91
N ILE A 59 -26.08 5.29 -26.62
CA ILE A 59 -26.18 5.37 -28.09
C ILE A 59 -26.28 6.81 -28.57
N ALA A 60 -27.05 7.65 -27.87
CA ALA A 60 -27.28 9.03 -28.28
C ALA A 60 -25.97 9.84 -28.30
N ALA A 61 -25.10 9.62 -27.32
CA ALA A 61 -23.77 10.22 -27.26
C ALA A 61 -22.85 9.71 -28.39
N TYR A 62 -22.94 8.43 -28.76
CA TYR A 62 -22.18 7.86 -29.87
C TYR A 62 -22.58 8.44 -31.22
N LYS A 63 -23.90 8.55 -31.44
CA LYS A 63 -24.46 9.07 -32.69
C LYS A 63 -24.12 10.54 -32.93
N ASN A 64 -23.96 11.33 -31.88
CA ASN A 64 -23.70 12.77 -32.00
C ASN A 64 -22.22 13.14 -32.05
N GLU A 65 -21.32 12.43 -31.35
CA GLU A 65 -19.90 12.86 -31.24
C GLU A 65 -18.87 11.81 -31.73
N GLY A 66 -19.33 10.66 -32.25
CA GLY A 66 -18.47 9.57 -32.70
C GLY A 66 -17.68 8.89 -31.57
N ILE A 67 -16.76 7.97 -31.93
CA ILE A 67 -15.95 7.21 -30.96
C ILE A 67 -15.12 8.12 -30.05
N LEU A 68 -14.58 9.22 -30.58
CA LEU A 68 -13.70 10.14 -29.83
C LEU A 68 -14.48 10.99 -28.82
N GLY A 69 -15.65 11.51 -29.18
CA GLY A 69 -16.51 12.22 -28.22
C GLY A 69 -17.09 11.31 -27.15
N LEU A 70 -17.44 10.07 -27.51
CA LEU A 70 -17.86 9.08 -26.52
C LEU A 70 -16.76 8.70 -25.52
N LEU A 71 -15.51 8.60 -25.98
CA LEU A 71 -14.35 8.45 -25.11
C LEU A 71 -14.20 9.66 -24.20
N ASN A 72 -14.35 10.89 -24.72
CA ASN A 72 -14.30 12.12 -23.93
C ASN A 72 -15.41 12.20 -22.86
N ILE A 73 -16.63 11.79 -23.18
CA ILE A 73 -17.76 11.73 -22.24
C ILE A 73 -17.50 10.69 -21.13
N LEU A 74 -16.93 9.53 -21.48
CA LEU A 74 -16.56 8.49 -20.52
C LEU A 74 -15.38 8.90 -19.61
N ILE A 75 -14.47 9.71 -20.14
CA ILE A 75 -13.35 10.32 -19.40
C ILE A 75 -13.89 11.39 -18.44
N ASN A 76 -14.74 12.30 -18.91
CA ASN A 76 -15.29 13.40 -18.11
C ASN A 76 -16.30 12.96 -17.04
N ARG A 77 -17.02 11.84 -17.25
CA ARG A 77 -17.87 11.23 -16.20
C ARG A 77 -17.07 10.60 -15.06
N ASN A 78 -15.81 10.22 -15.29
CA ASN A 78 -14.91 9.77 -14.23
C ASN A 78 -14.04 10.96 -13.77
N LYS A 79 -14.64 11.89 -12.99
CA LYS A 79 -13.97 13.06 -12.38
C LYS A 79 -12.94 12.69 -11.29
N HIS A 80 -12.06 11.73 -11.54
CA HIS A 80 -10.85 11.57 -10.74
C HIS A 80 -9.69 12.14 -11.57
N TRP A 81 -8.96 13.09 -10.98
CA TRP A 81 -7.85 13.85 -11.60
C TRP A 81 -6.66 13.00 -12.13
N TYR A 82 -6.77 11.68 -12.08
CA TYR A 82 -5.72 10.73 -12.46
C TYR A 82 -5.80 10.25 -13.92
N TYR A 83 -6.80 10.67 -14.71
CA TYR A 83 -7.09 10.13 -16.04
C TYR A 83 -6.84 11.15 -17.17
N SER A 84 -5.60 11.61 -17.32
CA SER A 84 -5.18 12.46 -18.44
C SER A 84 -4.61 11.65 -19.62
N LEU A 85 -5.05 11.99 -20.84
CA LEU A 85 -4.53 11.52 -22.14
C LEU A 85 -3.03 11.79 -22.38
N SER A 86 -2.43 12.68 -21.58
CA SER A 86 -1.01 13.03 -21.65
C SER A 86 -0.09 12.05 -20.90
N ASN A 87 -0.65 11.13 -20.09
CA ASN A 87 0.15 10.11 -19.40
C ASN A 87 0.32 8.85 -20.30
N PRO A 88 1.55 8.50 -20.74
CA PRO A 88 1.77 7.34 -21.60
C PRO A 88 1.38 5.99 -20.95
N GLN A 89 1.44 5.85 -19.62
CA GLN A 89 0.93 4.66 -18.92
C GLN A 89 -0.60 4.51 -19.06
N TRP A 90 -1.33 5.61 -19.26
CA TRP A 90 -2.79 5.58 -19.40
C TRP A 90 -3.22 5.19 -20.82
N ARG A 91 -2.46 5.57 -21.86
CA ARG A 91 -2.72 5.12 -23.24
C ARG A 91 -2.64 3.60 -23.38
N GLU A 92 -1.82 2.93 -22.58
CA GLU A 92 -1.79 1.47 -22.48
C GLU A 92 -2.93 0.91 -21.59
N ASN A 93 -3.27 1.57 -20.48
CA ASN A 93 -4.28 1.11 -19.52
C ASN A 93 -5.74 1.31 -19.97
N LEU A 94 -6.03 2.21 -20.92
CA LEU A 94 -7.40 2.39 -21.44
C LEU A 94 -7.94 1.13 -22.12
N TRP A 95 -7.05 0.37 -22.75
CA TRP A 95 -7.38 -0.80 -23.55
C TRP A 95 -7.21 -2.10 -22.78
N VAL A 96 -6.42 -2.09 -21.70
CA VAL A 96 -6.31 -3.18 -20.72
C VAL A 96 -7.22 -2.86 -19.53
N LYS A 97 -8.54 -2.89 -19.74
CA LYS A 97 -9.43 -3.09 -18.58
C LYS A 97 -9.12 -4.46 -17.98
N PRO A 98 -9.14 -4.62 -16.64
CA PRO A 98 -9.06 -5.94 -16.02
C PRO A 98 -10.11 -6.93 -16.53
N PHE A 99 -11.17 -6.42 -17.19
CA PHE A 99 -12.11 -7.24 -17.92
C PHE A 99 -11.45 -8.22 -18.90
N TRP A 100 -10.36 -7.85 -19.57
CA TRP A 100 -9.71 -8.75 -20.54
C TRP A 100 -8.80 -9.78 -19.87
N THR A 101 -8.31 -9.50 -18.66
CA THR A 101 -7.38 -10.38 -17.96
C THR A 101 -8.04 -11.57 -17.30
N GLN A 102 -9.36 -11.52 -17.17
CA GLN A 102 -10.17 -12.71 -16.93
C GLN A 102 -10.06 -13.76 -18.06
N PHE A 103 -9.48 -13.48 -19.23
CA PHE A 103 -9.23 -14.47 -20.29
C PHE A 103 -7.80 -15.01 -20.31
N TYR A 104 -6.87 -14.38 -19.57
CA TYR A 104 -5.48 -14.84 -19.51
C TYR A 104 -5.32 -16.05 -18.59
N LYS A 105 -4.53 -17.04 -19.03
CA LYS A 105 -3.96 -18.05 -18.13
C LYS A 105 -2.99 -17.36 -17.17
N LEU A 106 -3.10 -17.68 -15.88
CA LEU A 106 -2.15 -17.20 -14.88
C LEU A 106 -0.97 -18.17 -14.78
N PRO A 107 0.28 -17.68 -14.66
CA PRO A 107 1.42 -18.52 -14.31
C PRO A 107 1.15 -19.37 -13.06
N GLN A 108 1.71 -20.58 -13.02
CA GLN A 108 1.56 -21.52 -11.90
C GLN A 108 2.91 -21.87 -11.27
N ASN A 109 3.96 -21.07 -11.50
CA ASN A 109 5.30 -21.30 -10.98
C ASN A 109 5.52 -20.75 -9.55
N TYR A 110 4.49 -20.22 -8.90
CA TYR A 110 4.56 -19.77 -7.51
C TYR A 110 4.72 -20.97 -6.56
N SER A 111 5.45 -20.79 -5.46
CA SER A 111 5.73 -21.82 -4.46
C SER A 111 5.05 -21.57 -3.12
N TYR A 112 4.57 -20.34 -2.86
CA TYR A 112 3.85 -19.97 -1.65
C TYR A 112 2.98 -18.73 -1.87
N ILE A 113 2.09 -18.46 -0.93
CA ILE A 113 1.28 -17.23 -0.90
C ILE A 113 1.41 -16.56 0.46
N ASN A 114 1.80 -15.29 0.48
CA ASN A 114 1.77 -14.42 1.64
C ASN A 114 0.45 -13.63 1.66
N LEU A 115 -0.24 -13.65 2.80
CA LEU A 115 -1.46 -12.90 3.06
C LEU A 115 -1.27 -12.03 4.30
N GLY A 116 -1.93 -10.89 4.35
CA GLY A 116 -1.94 -10.06 5.55
C GLY A 116 -2.85 -8.86 5.36
N SER A 117 -3.18 -8.16 6.45
CA SER A 117 -3.85 -6.87 6.38
C SER A 117 -2.87 -5.73 6.57
N HIS A 118 -3.28 -4.50 6.32
CA HIS A 118 -2.52 -3.35 6.78
C HIS A 118 -2.38 -3.37 8.32
N GLY A 119 -1.22 -2.96 8.84
CA GLY A 119 -0.96 -2.86 10.27
C GLY A 119 -0.46 -4.13 10.99
N VAL A 120 -0.20 -5.23 10.26
CA VAL A 120 0.29 -6.51 10.83
C VAL A 120 1.81 -6.73 10.71
N GLY A 121 2.58 -5.71 10.31
CA GLY A 121 4.03 -5.86 10.08
C GLY A 121 4.40 -6.36 8.68
N TYR A 122 3.48 -6.29 7.73
CA TYR A 122 3.64 -6.85 6.39
C TYR A 122 4.87 -6.36 5.61
N ALA A 123 5.29 -5.10 5.78
CA ALA A 123 6.50 -4.59 5.11
C ALA A 123 7.78 -5.28 5.63
N ALA A 124 7.89 -5.44 6.96
CA ALA A 124 8.99 -6.18 7.59
C ALA A 124 9.03 -7.63 7.11
N TRP A 125 7.87 -8.27 7.07
CA TRP A 125 7.71 -9.62 6.57
C TRP A 125 8.29 -9.84 5.17
N LEU A 126 8.04 -8.91 4.23
CA LEU A 126 8.59 -9.04 2.87
C LEU A 126 10.11 -8.93 2.82
N GLU A 127 10.73 -8.10 3.66
CA GLU A 127 12.19 -8.07 3.77
C GLU A 127 12.73 -9.36 4.39
N MET A 128 12.07 -9.88 5.42
CA MET A 128 12.45 -11.15 6.04
C MET A 128 12.37 -12.32 5.04
N CYS A 129 11.36 -12.33 4.17
CA CYS A 129 11.31 -13.26 3.03
C CYS A 129 12.55 -13.13 2.13
N ARG A 130 12.97 -11.90 1.81
CA ARG A 130 14.14 -11.66 0.94
C ARG A 130 15.45 -12.12 1.57
N ILE A 131 15.61 -11.97 2.89
CA ILE A 131 16.75 -12.52 3.64
C ILE A 131 16.86 -14.04 3.45
N CYS A 132 15.71 -14.72 3.37
CA CYS A 132 15.64 -16.17 3.15
C CYS A 132 15.69 -16.58 1.66
N ASN A 133 16.16 -15.70 0.77
CA ASN A 133 16.17 -15.91 -0.68
C ASN A 133 14.80 -16.24 -1.30
N LEU A 134 13.72 -15.89 -0.61
CA LEU A 134 12.37 -15.98 -1.17
C LEU A 134 12.11 -14.75 -2.03
N ALA A 135 11.39 -14.93 -3.13
CA ALA A 135 11.08 -13.87 -4.08
C ALA A 135 9.59 -13.49 -4.00
N PRO A 136 9.16 -12.75 -2.96
CA PRO A 136 7.78 -12.29 -2.88
C PRO A 136 7.51 -11.24 -3.95
N MET A 137 6.38 -11.36 -4.65
CA MET A 137 5.91 -10.31 -5.56
C MET A 137 5.50 -9.06 -4.76
N ASP A 138 6.21 -7.95 -4.92
CA ASP A 138 5.82 -6.67 -4.30
C ASP A 138 4.58 -6.10 -5.02
N LEU A 139 3.48 -5.91 -4.30
CA LEU A 139 2.20 -5.45 -4.84
C LEU A 139 1.83 -4.01 -4.46
N SER A 140 2.80 -3.17 -4.07
CA SER A 140 2.58 -1.75 -3.75
C SER A 140 1.81 -0.95 -4.84
N VAL A 141 1.77 -1.44 -6.08
CA VAL A 141 1.16 -0.77 -7.25
C VAL A 141 -0.21 -1.34 -7.68
N TYR A 142 -0.74 -2.33 -6.97
CA TYR A 142 -1.85 -3.17 -7.46
C TYR A 142 -3.20 -2.47 -7.67
N HIS A 143 -3.44 -1.36 -6.98
CA HIS A 143 -4.63 -0.54 -7.19
C HIS A 143 -4.60 0.21 -8.54
N ARG A 144 -3.42 0.29 -9.19
CA ARG A 144 -3.17 1.03 -10.43
C ARG A 144 -2.93 0.14 -11.65
N ILE A 145 -2.64 -1.15 -11.45
CA ILE A 145 -2.19 -2.07 -12.52
C ILE A 145 -3.05 -3.34 -12.55
N ASP A 146 -3.13 -3.96 -13.72
CA ASP A 146 -3.77 -5.25 -13.91
C ASP A 146 -2.95 -6.41 -13.31
N PHE A 147 -3.55 -7.16 -12.36
CA PHE A 147 -2.90 -8.32 -11.72
C PHE A 147 -2.28 -9.28 -12.70
N ALA A 148 -3.04 -9.70 -13.70
CA ALA A 148 -2.62 -10.84 -14.50
C ALA A 148 -1.43 -10.46 -15.38
N ARG A 149 -1.37 -9.20 -15.83
CA ARG A 149 -0.23 -8.67 -16.58
C ARG A 149 0.99 -8.58 -15.68
N TYR A 150 0.86 -7.89 -14.55
CA TYR A 150 1.97 -7.72 -13.62
C TYR A 150 2.50 -9.06 -13.12
N TYR A 151 1.59 -9.96 -12.74
CA TYR A 151 1.94 -11.31 -12.32
C TYR A 151 2.69 -12.09 -13.38
N ARG A 152 2.30 -11.98 -14.67
CA ARG A 152 3.05 -12.60 -15.78
C ARG A 152 4.44 -12.01 -15.97
N GLU A 153 4.59 -10.69 -15.83
CA GLU A 153 5.88 -10.01 -15.96
C GLU A 153 6.82 -10.42 -14.81
N VAL A 154 6.36 -10.32 -13.57
CA VAL A 154 7.14 -10.70 -12.38
C VAL A 154 7.45 -12.20 -12.39
N SER A 155 6.47 -13.06 -12.69
CA SER A 155 6.68 -14.51 -12.75
C SER A 155 7.81 -14.91 -13.71
N LYS A 156 7.96 -14.20 -14.84
CA LYS A 156 9.09 -14.40 -15.77
C LYS A 156 10.40 -13.93 -15.17
N GLN A 157 10.43 -12.76 -14.54
CA GLN A 157 11.63 -12.21 -13.89
C GLN A 157 12.10 -13.07 -12.71
N GLN A 158 11.19 -13.79 -12.06
CA GLN A 158 11.47 -14.66 -10.92
C GLN A 158 11.56 -16.14 -11.32
N GLN A 159 11.69 -16.46 -12.61
CA GLN A 159 11.85 -17.84 -13.07
C GLN A 159 13.10 -18.47 -12.45
N GLY A 160 12.97 -19.69 -11.92
CA GLY A 160 14.05 -20.42 -11.23
C GLY A 160 14.25 -20.03 -9.77
N LYS A 161 13.55 -19.01 -9.25
CA LYS A 161 13.55 -18.65 -7.83
C LYS A 161 12.33 -19.22 -7.11
N VAL A 162 12.38 -19.21 -5.78
CA VAL A 162 11.23 -19.55 -4.93
C VAL A 162 10.27 -18.37 -4.91
N PHE A 163 9.43 -18.31 -5.94
CA PHE A 163 8.56 -17.18 -6.23
C PHE A 163 7.27 -17.24 -5.41
N GLY A 164 6.93 -16.14 -4.73
CA GLY A 164 5.72 -16.03 -3.92
C GLY A 164 4.72 -15.02 -4.44
N ILE A 165 3.43 -15.32 -4.30
CA ILE A 165 2.36 -14.34 -4.47
C ILE A 165 2.11 -13.66 -3.12
N THR A 166 1.94 -12.36 -3.14
CA THR A 166 1.74 -11.54 -1.94
C THR A 166 0.41 -10.82 -2.08
N LEU A 167 -0.47 -10.84 -1.09
CA LEU A 167 -1.73 -10.08 -1.08
C LEU A 167 -1.92 -9.44 0.30
N ASP A 168 -1.93 -8.11 0.35
CA ASP A 168 -2.13 -7.31 1.57
C ASP A 168 -3.61 -6.90 1.79
N LYS A 169 -4.51 -7.45 0.97
CA LYS A 169 -5.94 -7.09 0.88
C LYS A 169 -6.79 -8.27 0.42
N SER A 170 -8.06 -8.26 0.81
CA SER A 170 -9.10 -9.12 0.26
C SER A 170 -9.91 -8.40 -0.82
N TYR A 171 -10.01 -8.97 -2.03
CA TYR A 171 -10.79 -8.35 -3.11
C TYR A 171 -12.28 -8.61 -2.95
N GLN A 172 -13.07 -7.56 -3.18
CA GLN A 172 -14.53 -7.62 -3.13
C GLN A 172 -15.15 -7.56 -4.52
N ASP A 173 -14.38 -7.18 -5.55
CA ASP A 173 -14.87 -7.12 -6.92
C ASP A 173 -14.80 -8.49 -7.63
N SER A 174 -15.90 -8.85 -8.30
CA SER A 174 -16.08 -10.15 -8.95
C SER A 174 -15.00 -10.48 -9.99
N LEU A 175 -14.40 -9.45 -10.59
CA LEU A 175 -13.40 -9.60 -11.62
C LEU A 175 -12.07 -10.08 -11.05
N ARG A 176 -11.59 -9.45 -9.96
CA ARG A 176 -10.36 -9.90 -9.29
C ARG A 176 -10.55 -11.24 -8.60
N ILE A 177 -11.70 -11.48 -8.00
CA ILE A 177 -12.07 -12.79 -7.45
C ILE A 177 -11.95 -13.87 -8.54
N LYS A 178 -12.52 -13.62 -9.74
CA LYS A 178 -12.41 -14.54 -10.89
C LYS A 178 -10.98 -14.69 -11.42
N ILE A 179 -10.13 -13.69 -11.24
CA ILE A 179 -8.71 -13.80 -11.63
C ILE A 179 -7.98 -14.71 -10.63
N LEU A 180 -8.12 -14.46 -9.32
CA LEU A 180 -7.51 -15.28 -8.28
C LEU A 180 -8.00 -16.74 -8.31
N SER A 181 -9.26 -16.97 -8.68
CA SER A 181 -9.83 -18.32 -8.79
C SER A 181 -9.15 -19.22 -9.85
N LYS A 182 -8.26 -18.66 -10.69
CA LYS A 182 -7.47 -19.40 -11.69
C LYS A 182 -6.16 -19.95 -11.17
N LEU A 183 -5.72 -19.51 -9.99
CA LEU A 183 -4.59 -20.12 -9.30
C LEU A 183 -5.01 -21.54 -8.89
N HIS A 184 -4.23 -22.56 -9.21
CA HIS A 184 -4.65 -23.94 -8.90
C HIS A 184 -3.50 -24.82 -8.44
N LYS A 185 -2.25 -24.36 -8.55
CA LYS A 185 -1.14 -25.00 -7.85
C LYS A 185 -1.36 -24.84 -6.34
N LYS A 186 -1.44 -25.97 -5.65
CA LYS A 186 -1.59 -26.05 -4.21
C LYS A 186 -0.24 -25.74 -3.56
N VAL A 187 -0.22 -24.72 -2.69
CA VAL A 187 0.99 -24.24 -2.00
C VAL A 187 0.68 -23.84 -0.56
N PRO A 188 1.68 -23.79 0.34
CA PRO A 188 1.52 -23.21 1.67
C PRO A 188 1.14 -21.72 1.60
N VAL A 189 0.25 -21.32 2.51
CA VAL A 189 -0.24 -19.95 2.64
C VAL A 189 0.12 -19.41 4.02
N PHE A 190 0.94 -18.35 4.07
CA PHE A 190 1.33 -17.68 5.30
C PHE A 190 0.47 -16.44 5.49
N CYS A 191 -0.35 -16.40 6.54
CA CYS A 191 -1.25 -15.30 6.82
C CYS A 191 -0.85 -14.55 8.10
N LEU A 192 -0.38 -13.32 7.94
CA LEU A 192 0.00 -12.47 9.06
C LEU A 192 -1.24 -11.92 9.75
N VAL A 193 -1.26 -12.08 11.06
CA VAL A 193 -2.33 -11.64 11.95
C VAL A 193 -1.75 -10.84 13.10
N ARG A 194 -2.63 -10.08 13.76
CA ARG A 194 -2.28 -9.25 14.90
C ARG A 194 -3.56 -8.97 15.67
N ASP A 195 -3.46 -8.75 16.97
CA ASP A 195 -4.53 -8.18 17.77
C ASP A 195 -5.23 -7.01 17.03
N PRO A 196 -6.52 -7.15 16.68
CA PRO A 196 -7.27 -6.14 15.92
C PRO A 196 -7.28 -4.75 16.55
N ILE A 197 -7.31 -4.65 17.89
CA ILE A 197 -7.30 -3.35 18.57
C ILE A 197 -5.92 -2.71 18.43
N SER A 198 -4.85 -3.50 18.43
CA SER A 198 -3.49 -3.02 18.14
C SER A 198 -3.32 -2.55 16.69
N VAL A 199 -4.03 -3.18 15.74
CA VAL A 199 -4.12 -2.71 14.35
C VAL A 199 -4.81 -1.34 14.29
N ILE A 200 -5.94 -1.17 14.98
CA ILE A 200 -6.66 0.12 15.06
C ILE A 200 -5.77 1.20 15.66
N LYS A 201 -5.10 0.92 16.79
CA LYS A 201 -4.14 1.84 17.41
C LYS A 201 -3.10 2.34 16.40
N SER A 202 -2.49 1.40 15.67
CA SER A 202 -1.42 1.72 14.72
C SER A 202 -1.92 2.66 13.61
N HIS A 203 -3.14 2.45 13.12
CA HIS A 203 -3.76 3.34 12.14
C HIS A 203 -4.16 4.67 12.77
N ALA A 204 -4.77 4.68 13.95
CA ALA A 204 -5.13 5.90 14.66
C ALA A 204 -3.91 6.82 14.83
N ASN A 205 -2.76 6.26 15.21
CA ASN A 205 -1.49 7.01 15.28
C ASN A 205 -1.00 7.48 13.91
N ALA A 206 -1.21 6.72 12.84
CA ALA A 206 -0.88 7.15 11.48
C ALA A 206 -1.73 8.35 11.00
N PHE A 207 -2.96 8.50 11.50
CA PHE A 207 -3.78 9.69 11.28
C PHE A 207 -3.39 10.83 12.24
N PHE A 208 -3.19 10.52 13.52
CA PHE A 208 -3.05 11.52 14.59
C PHE A 208 -1.65 12.15 14.70
N LEU A 209 -0.59 11.34 14.70
CA LEU A 209 0.77 11.85 14.94
C LEU A 209 1.24 12.87 13.90
N PRO A 210 0.87 12.79 12.60
CA PRO A 210 1.16 13.86 11.64
C PRO A 210 0.60 15.23 12.03
N TYR A 211 -0.55 15.32 12.71
CA TYR A 211 -1.08 16.60 13.18
C TYR A 211 -0.17 17.21 14.25
N LEU A 212 0.24 16.42 15.24
CA LEU A 212 1.16 16.88 16.29
C LEU A 212 2.55 17.21 15.74
N ARG A 213 2.97 16.49 14.71
CA ARG A 213 4.31 16.63 14.13
C ARG A 213 4.43 17.75 13.11
N TYR A 214 3.35 18.10 12.40
CA TYR A 214 3.40 19.04 11.27
C TYR A 214 2.40 20.19 11.33
N GLY A 215 1.54 20.28 12.36
CA GLY A 215 0.57 21.36 12.46
C GLY A 215 -0.44 21.32 11.31
N GLY A 216 -1.41 20.42 11.40
CA GLY A 216 -2.36 20.07 10.33
C GLY A 216 -2.57 21.14 9.25
N GLY A 217 -1.91 20.97 8.09
CA GLY A 217 -1.99 21.91 6.96
C GLY A 217 -0.94 23.03 7.00
N GLY A 218 0.26 22.73 6.50
CA GLY A 218 1.17 23.71 5.89
C GLY A 218 1.84 24.75 6.78
N THR A 219 1.53 24.84 8.08
CA THR A 219 2.16 25.85 8.96
C THR A 219 3.26 25.23 9.80
N THR A 220 4.43 25.88 9.80
CA THR A 220 5.56 25.54 10.68
C THR A 220 5.40 26.09 12.08
N ASP A 221 4.35 26.88 12.33
CA ASP A 221 4.17 27.62 13.57
C ASP A 221 3.90 26.69 14.76
N VAL A 222 4.69 26.89 15.81
CA VAL A 222 4.52 26.25 17.10
C VAL A 222 3.37 26.95 17.81
N LEU A 223 2.14 26.58 17.49
CA LEU A 223 1.05 26.88 18.41
C LEU A 223 1.08 25.83 19.52
N PRO A 224 1.21 26.21 20.80
CA PRO A 224 1.09 25.24 21.87
C PRO A 224 -0.33 24.70 21.86
N TYR A 225 -0.50 23.45 21.44
CA TYR A 225 -1.78 22.79 21.60
C TYR A 225 -2.06 22.67 23.10
N SER A 226 -3.17 23.23 23.55
CA SER A 226 -3.70 22.93 24.87
C SER A 226 -4.04 21.43 24.96
N ALA A 227 -4.05 20.87 26.17
CA ALA A 227 -4.43 19.47 26.37
C ALA A 227 -5.81 19.15 25.77
N LEU A 228 -6.74 20.10 25.85
CA LEU A 228 -8.09 19.96 25.28
C LEU A 228 -8.08 19.89 23.75
N GLU A 229 -7.25 20.68 23.08
CA GLU A 229 -7.12 20.64 21.61
C GLU A 229 -6.50 19.32 21.15
N ILE A 230 -5.48 18.82 21.87
CA ILE A 230 -4.86 17.53 21.57
C ILE A 230 -5.90 16.42 21.66
N GLU A 231 -6.71 16.39 22.72
CA GLU A 231 -7.76 15.39 22.89
C GLU A 231 -8.84 15.49 21.79
N ARG A 232 -9.27 16.70 21.41
CA ARG A 232 -10.22 16.88 20.29
C ARG A 232 -9.67 16.38 18.96
N ILE A 233 -8.41 16.69 18.65
CA ILE A 233 -7.74 16.21 17.42
C ILE A 233 -7.63 14.69 17.45
N LYS A 234 -7.26 14.12 18.60
CA LYS A 234 -7.13 12.68 18.81
C LYS A 234 -8.46 11.96 18.59
N GLU A 235 -9.53 12.42 19.22
CA GLU A 235 -10.89 11.86 19.06
C GLU A 235 -11.36 11.92 17.60
N ARG A 236 -11.14 13.06 16.93
CA ARG A 236 -11.42 13.20 15.49
C ARG A 236 -10.63 12.20 14.66
N CYS A 237 -9.32 12.09 14.86
CA CYS A 237 -8.46 11.17 14.10
C CYS A 237 -8.82 9.70 14.33
N VAL A 238 -9.20 9.34 15.56
CA VAL A 238 -9.71 8.00 15.87
C VAL A 238 -11.03 7.76 15.15
N THR A 239 -11.95 8.72 15.14
CA THR A 239 -13.21 8.63 14.38
C THR A 239 -12.96 8.45 12.88
N ASP A 240 -12.05 9.26 12.30
CA ASP A 240 -11.65 9.15 10.90
C ASP A 240 -11.00 7.79 10.60
N CYS A 241 -10.22 7.25 11.54
CA CYS A 241 -9.68 5.89 11.46
C CYS A 241 -10.80 4.85 11.40
N PHE A 242 -11.82 4.91 12.27
CA PHE A 242 -12.96 4.00 12.23
C PHE A 242 -13.78 4.13 10.94
N LEU A 243 -13.99 5.35 10.45
CA LEU A 243 -14.60 5.59 9.15
C LEU A 243 -13.79 4.91 8.03
N PHE A 244 -12.47 5.08 8.03
CA PHE A 244 -11.58 4.49 7.04
C PHE A 244 -11.55 2.95 7.10
N LEU A 245 -11.48 2.38 8.32
CA LEU A 245 -11.34 0.94 8.52
C LEU A 245 -12.66 0.17 8.30
N LEU A 246 -13.80 0.74 8.71
CA LEU A 246 -15.08 0.02 8.78
C LEU A 246 -16.12 0.50 7.77
N LYS A 247 -16.02 1.72 7.24
CA LYS A 247 -16.97 2.22 6.25
C LYS A 247 -16.46 1.86 4.84
N LEU A 248 -17.04 0.82 4.25
CA LEU A 248 -16.85 0.48 2.84
C LEU A 248 -17.38 1.62 1.97
N HIS A 249 -16.53 2.56 1.57
CA HIS A 249 -16.94 3.57 0.59
C HIS A 249 -17.05 2.90 -0.79
N SER A 250 -18.29 2.74 -1.27
CA SER A 250 -18.65 2.01 -2.49
C SER A 250 -17.95 2.50 -3.76
N SER A 251 -17.53 3.77 -3.79
CA SER A 251 -16.75 4.36 -4.88
C SER A 251 -15.22 4.17 -4.76
N TRP A 252 -14.68 3.86 -3.57
CA TRP A 252 -13.22 3.86 -3.33
C TRP A 252 -12.59 2.48 -3.17
N THR A 253 -13.33 1.45 -2.74
CA THR A 253 -12.69 0.21 -2.30
C THR A 253 -13.26 -1.02 -3.00
N LYS A 254 -12.57 -1.46 -4.05
CA LYS A 254 -12.73 -2.82 -4.62
C LYS A 254 -12.07 -3.90 -3.74
N THR A 255 -11.65 -3.52 -2.54
CA THR A 255 -10.75 -4.26 -1.65
C THR A 255 -11.09 -3.98 -0.18
N ARG A 256 -11.07 -4.98 0.68
CA ARG A 256 -10.90 -4.83 2.13
C ARG A 256 -9.42 -4.92 2.47
N SER A 257 -8.86 -3.86 3.03
CA SER A 257 -7.43 -3.78 3.40
C SER A 257 -7.15 -4.05 4.88
N HIS A 258 -8.19 -4.15 5.69
CA HIS A 258 -8.09 -4.19 7.14
C HIS A 258 -8.80 -5.40 7.69
N PHE A 259 -8.22 -5.99 8.74
CA PHE A 259 -8.73 -7.19 9.41
C PHE A 259 -8.94 -8.37 8.47
N CYS A 260 -8.34 -8.42 7.28
CA CYS A 260 -8.64 -9.47 6.31
C CYS A 260 -7.89 -10.78 6.63
N TYR A 261 -8.17 -11.40 7.79
CA TYR A 261 -7.51 -12.65 8.22
C TYR A 261 -8.24 -13.88 7.67
N THR A 262 -9.57 -13.95 7.82
CA THR A 262 -10.39 -15.00 7.20
C THR A 262 -10.59 -14.69 5.71
N SER A 263 -11.05 -13.48 5.38
CA SER A 263 -11.42 -13.13 4.00
C SER A 263 -10.27 -13.23 2.99
N SER A 264 -9.02 -12.97 3.41
CA SER A 264 -7.85 -13.11 2.53
C SER A 264 -7.48 -14.56 2.26
N VAL A 265 -7.70 -15.45 3.22
CA VAL A 265 -7.46 -16.88 3.05
C VAL A 265 -8.51 -17.46 2.11
N GLU A 266 -9.78 -17.10 2.31
CA GLU A 266 -10.89 -17.58 1.48
C GLU A 266 -10.74 -17.26 0.00
N GLN A 267 -10.28 -16.05 -0.35
CA GLN A 267 -10.13 -15.64 -1.76
C GLN A 267 -9.06 -16.44 -2.54
N VAL A 268 -8.18 -17.17 -1.85
CA VAL A 268 -7.15 -18.03 -2.47
C VAL A 268 -7.30 -19.50 -2.12
N ARG A 269 -8.43 -19.92 -1.51
CA ARG A 269 -8.70 -21.31 -1.09
C ARG A 269 -8.46 -22.34 -2.20
N ASN A 270 -8.73 -21.97 -3.46
CA ASN A 270 -8.46 -22.77 -4.65
C ASN A 270 -6.96 -23.14 -4.81
N ALA A 271 -6.04 -22.28 -4.38
CA ALA A 271 -4.59 -22.50 -4.43
C ALA A 271 -3.96 -22.87 -3.08
N THR A 272 -4.73 -22.88 -1.99
CA THR A 272 -4.24 -23.22 -0.64
C THR A 272 -4.07 -24.73 -0.47
N GLN A 273 -2.86 -25.15 -0.09
CA GLN A 273 -2.57 -26.49 0.46
C GLN A 273 -2.84 -26.50 1.97
N GLU A 274 -2.19 -25.60 2.70
CA GLU A 274 -2.29 -25.45 4.14
C GLU A 274 -2.16 -23.96 4.50
N VAL A 275 -2.80 -23.55 5.59
CA VAL A 275 -2.78 -22.17 6.09
C VAL A 275 -1.98 -22.10 7.39
N TYR A 276 -0.97 -21.25 7.42
CA TYR A 276 -0.17 -20.94 8.59
C TYR A 276 -0.47 -19.50 9.02
N TYR A 277 -1.23 -19.35 10.10
CA TYR A 277 -1.40 -18.05 10.74
C TYR A 277 -0.15 -17.72 11.57
N ILE A 278 0.35 -16.50 11.42
CA ILE A 278 1.57 -16.02 12.06
C ILE A 278 1.25 -14.71 12.77
N ASP A 279 1.34 -14.71 14.10
CA ASP A 279 1.10 -13.50 14.86
C ASP A 279 2.28 -12.53 14.74
N MET A 280 1.98 -11.24 14.65
CA MET A 280 3.01 -10.20 14.64
C MET A 280 3.95 -10.30 15.85
N GLN A 281 3.47 -10.75 17.02
CA GLN A 281 4.29 -10.95 18.22
C GLN A 281 5.39 -12.00 18.00
N GLU A 282 5.17 -12.99 17.13
CA GLU A 282 6.16 -14.02 16.80
C GLU A 282 7.34 -13.46 15.98
N ILE A 283 7.18 -12.29 15.37
CA ILE A 283 8.19 -11.65 14.50
C ILE A 283 8.65 -10.28 15.02
N MET A 284 8.53 -10.03 16.33
CA MET A 284 8.92 -8.74 16.93
C MET A 284 10.42 -8.59 17.21
N THR A 285 11.16 -9.70 17.35
CA THR A 285 12.59 -9.68 17.64
C THR A 285 13.35 -10.39 16.54
N SER A 286 14.65 -10.08 16.39
CA SER A 286 15.54 -10.78 15.47
C SER A 286 15.51 -12.29 15.70
N GLN A 287 15.62 -12.72 16.97
CA GLN A 287 15.63 -14.13 17.35
C GLN A 287 14.29 -14.84 17.06
N SER A 288 13.16 -14.22 17.44
CA SER A 288 11.85 -14.82 17.20
C SER A 288 11.53 -14.89 15.70
N SER A 289 11.87 -13.84 14.95
CA SER A 289 11.72 -13.82 13.49
C SER A 289 12.58 -14.89 12.82
N HIS A 290 13.82 -15.05 13.27
CA HIS A 290 14.72 -16.11 12.79
C HIS A 290 14.11 -17.50 12.98
N CYS A 291 13.61 -17.81 14.18
CA CYS A 291 12.92 -19.08 14.46
C CYS A 291 11.70 -19.32 13.56
N VAL A 292 10.87 -18.29 13.32
CA VAL A 292 9.72 -18.38 12.42
C VAL A 292 10.17 -18.67 10.99
N PHE A 293 11.21 -17.98 10.52
CA PHE A 293 11.71 -18.15 9.15
C PHE A 293 12.50 -19.44 8.93
N GLN A 294 13.11 -20.03 9.96
CA GLN A 294 13.63 -21.40 9.89
C GLN A 294 12.52 -22.40 9.57
N LYS A 295 11.39 -22.35 10.28
CA LYS A 295 10.21 -23.20 10.02
C LYS A 295 9.63 -22.99 8.62
N ILE A 296 9.57 -21.74 8.15
CA ILE A 296 9.10 -21.44 6.79
C ILE A 296 10.04 -22.02 5.75
N CYS A 297 11.35 -21.92 5.96
CA CYS A 297 12.33 -22.48 5.04
C CYS A 297 12.23 -24.01 4.99
N GLU A 298 11.98 -24.67 6.11
CA GLU A 298 11.69 -26.11 6.17
C GLU A 298 10.42 -26.46 5.38
N ILE A 299 9.31 -25.74 5.60
CA ILE A 299 8.04 -25.93 4.86
C ILE A 299 8.26 -25.77 3.35
N LEU A 300 9.06 -24.81 2.94
CA LEU A 300 9.35 -24.50 1.53
C LEU A 300 10.50 -25.32 0.95
N GLN A 301 11.16 -26.16 1.76
CA GLN A 301 12.32 -26.96 1.39
C GLN A 301 13.46 -26.13 0.79
N VAL A 302 13.77 -24.99 1.44
CA VAL A 302 14.88 -24.10 1.09
C VAL A 302 15.90 -24.02 2.24
N PRO A 303 17.16 -23.64 1.97
CA PRO A 303 18.16 -23.48 3.02
C PRO A 303 17.71 -22.44 4.06
N PRO A 304 17.69 -22.79 5.36
CA PRO A 304 17.29 -21.86 6.40
C PRO A 304 18.34 -20.76 6.62
N PRO A 305 17.93 -19.56 7.04
CA PRO A 305 18.86 -18.51 7.42
C PRO A 305 19.69 -18.95 8.63
N GLN A 306 20.99 -18.61 8.65
CA GLN A 306 21.89 -18.96 9.76
C GLN A 306 22.02 -17.82 10.77
N ASP A 307 21.99 -16.58 10.30
CA ASP A 307 22.25 -15.40 11.11
C ASP A 307 20.94 -14.74 11.56
N ALA A 308 20.66 -14.81 12.85
CA ALA A 308 19.50 -14.15 13.44
C ALA A 308 19.60 -12.61 13.36
N SER A 309 20.81 -12.04 13.35
CA SER A 309 21.02 -10.59 13.32
C SER A 309 20.53 -9.95 12.02
N ALA A 310 20.49 -10.70 10.92
CA ALA A 310 19.90 -10.27 9.66
C ALA A 310 18.41 -9.86 9.82
N PHE A 311 17.71 -10.41 10.82
CA PHE A 311 16.31 -10.10 11.12
C PHE A 311 16.11 -8.90 12.05
N ASP A 312 17.17 -8.16 12.42
CA ASP A 312 17.02 -6.87 13.12
C ASP A 312 16.54 -5.77 12.15
N ILE A 313 15.29 -5.92 11.70
CA ILE A 313 14.66 -5.04 10.74
C ILE A 313 13.73 -4.08 11.48
N SER A 314 14.13 -2.82 11.57
CA SER A 314 13.24 -1.76 12.07
C SER A 314 12.53 -1.07 10.91
N PHE A 315 11.23 -1.36 10.78
CA PHE A 315 10.28 -0.51 10.05
C PHE A 315 9.53 0.39 11.03
N SER A 316 10.25 1.11 11.89
CA SER A 316 9.62 2.18 12.65
C SER A 316 9.26 3.31 11.68
N LYS A 317 8.09 3.21 11.06
CA LYS A 317 7.44 4.38 10.45
C LYS A 317 7.33 5.53 11.45
N GLU A 318 7.34 5.24 12.76
CA GLU A 318 7.32 6.27 13.82
C GLU A 318 8.47 7.27 13.74
N SER A 319 9.61 6.92 13.11
CA SER A 319 10.67 7.88 12.78
C SER A 319 10.31 8.67 11.49
N PHE A 320 9.09 9.21 11.36
CA PHE A 320 8.76 10.21 10.32
C PHE A 320 9.60 11.51 10.44
N LEU A 321 10.75 11.55 11.15
CA LEU A 321 11.71 12.64 11.03
C LEU A 321 11.96 12.99 9.54
N TYR A 322 12.00 11.97 8.67
CA TYR A 322 12.11 12.10 7.22
C TYR A 322 11.11 13.03 6.53
N TYR A 323 9.88 13.16 7.03
CA TYR A 323 8.82 13.94 6.38
C TYR A 323 8.61 15.33 7.01
N GLY A 324 9.36 15.64 8.07
CA GLY A 324 9.24 16.90 8.81
C GLY A 324 10.28 17.96 8.52
N PHE A 325 11.29 17.64 7.70
CA PHE A 325 12.29 18.64 7.34
C PHE A 325 11.66 19.70 6.42
N PRO A 326 11.95 21.00 6.64
CA PRO A 326 11.57 22.03 5.69
C PRO A 326 12.18 21.69 4.34
N TYR A 327 11.36 21.59 3.29
CA TYR A 327 11.85 21.26 1.96
C TYR A 327 12.84 22.32 1.44
N TRP A 328 12.69 23.59 1.88
CA TRP A 328 13.59 24.70 1.59
C TRP A 328 13.37 25.91 2.50
N HIS A 329 14.39 26.76 2.65
CA HIS A 329 14.33 28.07 3.33
C HIS A 329 15.11 29.11 2.50
N THR A 330 14.60 30.32 2.38
CA THR A 330 15.28 31.43 1.71
C THR A 330 15.77 32.43 2.77
N PHE A 331 17.06 32.72 2.75
CA PHE A 331 17.68 33.71 3.62
C PHE A 331 17.61 35.08 2.93
N GLN A 332 17.45 36.18 3.67
CA GLN A 332 17.37 37.53 3.08
C GLN A 332 18.64 37.87 2.26
N GLU A 333 19.77 37.30 2.66
CA GLU A 333 21.08 37.42 2.02
C GLU A 333 21.21 36.57 0.75
N LEU A 334 20.20 35.74 0.43
CA LEU A 334 20.19 34.83 -0.70
C LEU A 334 18.91 34.98 -1.53
N ASP A 335 19.08 35.17 -2.82
CA ASP A 335 18.00 35.09 -3.82
C ASP A 335 17.64 33.64 -4.18
N ILE A 336 18.34 32.66 -3.61
CA ILE A 336 18.16 31.24 -3.87
C ILE A 336 17.77 30.46 -2.60
N PRO A 337 16.99 29.37 -2.75
CA PRO A 337 16.59 28.55 -1.63
C PRO A 337 17.72 27.61 -1.16
N ILE A 338 17.92 27.54 0.16
CA ILE A 338 18.64 26.45 0.81
C ILE A 338 17.66 25.29 0.99
N ILE A 339 18.04 24.11 0.49
CA ILE A 339 17.26 22.88 0.54
C ILE A 339 17.79 22.03 1.69
N TYR A 340 16.89 21.48 2.51
CA TYR A 340 17.25 20.51 3.56
C TYR A 340 16.81 19.11 3.11
N VAL A 341 17.71 18.14 3.20
CA VAL A 341 17.49 16.78 2.72
C VAL A 341 17.97 15.76 3.75
N CYS A 342 17.24 14.67 3.88
CA CYS A 342 17.61 13.53 4.72
C CYS A 342 17.76 12.29 3.83
N GLY A 343 18.91 11.63 3.87
CA GLY A 343 19.18 10.38 3.16
C GLY A 343 20.15 10.47 1.97
N LYS A 344 20.38 9.31 1.33
CA LYS A 344 21.23 9.16 0.13
C LYS A 344 20.37 9.39 -1.12
N GLY A 345 20.74 10.34 -2.00
CA GLY A 345 20.27 10.31 -3.38
C GLY A 345 19.54 11.52 -3.97
N VAL A 346 19.78 12.75 -3.51
CA VAL A 346 19.34 13.92 -4.31
C VAL A 346 20.39 14.19 -5.39
N GLN A 347 20.16 13.66 -6.60
CA GLN A 347 21.11 13.74 -7.72
C GLN A 347 21.41 15.20 -8.16
N ASP A 348 20.50 16.13 -7.86
CA ASP A 348 20.61 17.55 -8.19
C ASP A 348 20.84 18.45 -6.95
N PHE A 349 21.65 17.99 -6.00
CA PHE A 349 21.95 18.70 -4.75
C PHE A 349 23.44 18.88 -4.53
N LEU A 350 23.84 20.10 -4.16
CA LEU A 350 25.19 20.46 -3.75
C LEU A 350 25.19 20.72 -2.25
N GLU A 351 25.81 19.83 -1.48
CA GLU A 351 25.92 19.93 -0.03
C GLU A 351 26.78 21.14 0.35
N ILE A 352 26.25 21.98 1.24
CA ILE A 352 26.96 23.11 1.86
C ILE A 352 27.34 22.76 3.30
N GLY A 353 26.51 21.97 3.98
CA GLY A 353 26.79 21.50 5.33
C GLY A 353 25.81 20.42 5.80
N ARG A 354 25.98 19.99 7.05
CA ARG A 354 25.19 18.92 7.66
C ARG A 354 25.02 19.11 9.17
N VAL A 355 23.91 18.63 9.71
CA VAL A 355 23.60 18.55 11.15
C VAL A 355 23.36 17.09 11.53
N ARG A 356 24.04 16.61 12.58
CA ARG A 356 23.80 15.27 13.13
C ARG A 356 22.51 15.28 13.93
N ILE A 357 21.63 14.35 13.62
CA ILE A 357 20.36 14.10 14.29
C ILE A 357 20.53 12.80 15.07
N VAL A 358 20.87 12.94 16.34
CA VAL A 358 20.96 11.79 17.25
C VAL A 358 19.54 11.37 17.59
N ASP A 359 19.13 10.19 17.15
CA ASP A 359 17.92 9.55 17.68
C ASP A 359 18.17 9.25 19.16
N SER A 360 17.41 9.88 20.04
CA SER A 360 17.56 9.73 21.49
C SER A 360 17.42 8.28 21.99
N ARG A 361 16.89 7.37 21.17
CA ARG A 361 16.77 5.93 21.49
C ARG A 361 17.99 5.11 21.07
N ALA A 362 18.92 5.68 20.30
CA ALA A 362 20.14 5.04 19.85
C ALA A 362 21.39 5.85 20.27
N ARG A 363 21.91 5.52 21.46
CA ARG A 363 23.34 5.64 21.86
C ARG A 363 23.94 7.05 21.80
N LYS A 364 23.91 7.77 22.94
CA LYS A 364 24.59 9.08 23.13
C LYS A 364 26.12 8.96 23.28
N ASP A 365 26.63 7.74 23.33
CA ASP A 365 27.93 7.41 23.92
C ASP A 365 29.00 7.01 22.87
N LEU A 366 28.71 7.15 21.56
CA LEU A 366 29.65 6.82 20.47
C LEU A 366 30.33 8.06 19.86
N LEU A 367 31.67 8.05 19.86
CA LEU A 367 32.53 9.05 19.23
C LEU A 367 32.48 8.94 17.70
N CYS A 368 32.60 10.09 17.04
CA CYS A 368 32.39 10.29 15.62
C CYS A 368 33.65 9.97 14.82
N ASP A 369 33.63 8.90 14.02
CA ASP A 369 34.61 8.72 12.93
C ASP A 369 33.88 8.37 11.63
N SER A 370 34.35 8.94 10.51
CA SER A 370 33.68 8.93 9.20
C SER A 370 33.40 7.54 8.61
N GLU A 371 34.01 6.49 9.15
CA GLU A 371 33.78 5.10 8.73
C GLU A 371 32.67 4.39 9.53
N SER A 372 32.35 4.84 10.75
CA SER A 372 31.34 4.21 11.61
C SER A 372 29.90 4.60 11.26
N SER A 373 29.70 5.66 10.47
CA SER A 373 28.38 6.13 10.03
C SER A 373 27.65 5.18 9.09
N GLN A 374 28.29 4.09 8.63
CA GLN A 374 27.60 3.04 7.87
C GLN A 374 26.90 2.02 8.78
N THR A 375 27.30 1.94 10.05
CA THR A 375 26.78 0.98 11.03
C THR A 375 25.88 1.59 12.09
N THR A 376 26.01 2.90 12.34
CA THR A 376 25.15 3.61 13.29
C THR A 376 23.93 4.15 12.56
N ARG A 377 22.73 3.87 13.06
CA ARG A 377 21.46 4.45 12.57
C ARG A 377 21.35 5.96 12.89
N ASP A 378 22.47 6.69 12.78
CA ASP A 378 22.55 8.14 12.94
C ASP A 378 21.90 8.81 11.74
N TYR A 379 20.97 9.73 11.99
CA TYR A 379 20.37 10.53 10.95
C TYR A 379 21.24 11.76 10.69
N ILE A 380 21.55 12.06 9.42
CA ILE A 380 22.27 13.27 9.04
C ILE A 380 21.33 14.10 8.18
N MET A 381 20.97 15.29 8.67
CA MET A 381 20.31 16.30 7.84
C MET A 381 21.38 17.05 7.08
N LYS A 382 21.30 17.02 5.76
CA LYS A 382 22.18 17.80 4.88
C LYS A 382 21.44 19.04 4.44
N PHE A 383 22.15 20.15 4.28
CA PHE A 383 21.61 21.36 3.70
C PHE A 383 22.54 21.89 2.62
N GLY A 384 21.94 22.50 1.60
CA GLY A 384 22.64 22.80 0.37
C GLY A 384 21.77 23.51 -0.66
N ILE A 385 22.23 23.55 -1.90
CA ILE A 385 21.53 24.21 -3.00
C ILE A 385 21.27 23.22 -4.13
N ALA A 386 20.27 23.52 -4.96
CA ALA A 386 20.08 22.76 -6.19
C ALA A 386 21.29 22.95 -7.13
N LYS A 387 21.68 21.88 -7.84
CA LYS A 387 22.83 21.89 -8.76
C LYS A 387 22.79 23.00 -9.82
N ARG A 388 21.58 23.42 -10.24
CA ARG A 388 21.39 24.57 -11.14
C ARG A 388 21.97 25.89 -10.63
N TYR A 389 22.22 26.03 -9.33
CA TYR A 389 22.82 27.22 -8.70
C TYR A 389 24.31 27.06 -8.39
N GLN A 390 25.01 26.09 -8.98
CA GLN A 390 26.43 25.80 -8.69
C GLN A 390 27.35 27.02 -8.76
N SER A 391 27.06 27.99 -9.63
CA SER A 391 27.85 29.22 -9.79
C SER A 391 27.82 30.12 -8.55
N ARG A 392 26.85 29.93 -7.64
CA ARG A 392 26.73 30.66 -6.38
C ARG A 392 27.45 29.99 -5.22
N LEU A 393 27.88 28.74 -5.37
CA LEU A 393 28.40 27.92 -4.27
C LEU A 393 29.62 28.55 -3.58
N GLN A 394 30.61 29.03 -4.35
CA GLN A 394 31.81 29.65 -3.79
C GLN A 394 31.51 30.92 -3.00
N ASN A 395 30.58 31.75 -3.48
CA ASN A 395 30.16 32.97 -2.77
C ASN A 395 29.46 32.63 -1.45
N ILE A 396 28.69 31.54 -1.41
CA ILE A 396 28.03 31.09 -0.19
C ILE A 396 29.05 30.54 0.80
N LEU A 397 29.96 29.67 0.34
CA LEU A 397 30.99 29.05 1.19
C LEU A 397 32.02 30.04 1.73
N SER A 398 32.27 31.15 1.02
CA SER A 398 33.17 32.21 1.48
C SER A 398 32.52 33.17 2.49
N ASN A 399 31.18 33.19 2.58
CA ASN A 399 30.47 34.00 3.55
C ASN A 399 30.24 33.21 4.87
N GLN A 400 31.19 33.34 5.79
CA GLN A 400 31.16 32.62 7.07
C GLN A 400 29.92 32.94 7.92
N GLU A 401 29.48 34.20 7.94
CA GLU A 401 28.31 34.63 8.71
C GLU A 401 27.03 33.98 8.18
N LEU A 402 26.86 33.97 6.85
CA LEU A 402 25.73 33.31 6.21
C LEU A 402 25.73 31.80 6.45
N ILE A 403 26.89 31.14 6.35
CA ILE A 403 27.01 29.70 6.65
C ILE A 403 26.61 29.40 8.09
N GLN A 404 27.09 30.22 9.05
CA GLN A 404 26.73 30.06 10.45
C GLN A 404 25.23 30.28 10.68
N LYS A 405 24.63 31.26 10.01
CA LYS A 405 23.18 31.51 10.05
C LYS A 405 22.39 30.31 9.52
N ILE A 406 22.77 29.75 8.36
CA ILE A 406 22.14 28.56 7.79
C ILE A 406 22.24 27.37 8.76
N HIS A 407 23.42 27.17 9.35
CA HIS A 407 23.64 26.10 10.31
C HIS A 407 22.79 26.27 11.58
N ASN A 408 22.73 27.47 12.14
CA ASN A 408 21.91 27.76 13.33
C ASN A 408 20.42 27.50 13.04
N THR A 409 19.92 27.96 11.89
CA THR A 409 18.54 27.67 11.46
C THR A 409 18.29 26.16 11.31
N ALA A 410 19.24 25.41 10.73
CA ALA A 410 19.16 23.96 10.63
C ALA A 410 19.07 23.30 12.04
N GLN A 411 19.88 23.77 12.98
CA GLN A 411 19.89 23.28 14.36
C GLN A 411 18.58 23.62 15.10
N GLU A 412 18.03 24.82 14.91
CA GLU A 412 16.73 25.22 15.45
C GLU A 412 15.60 24.32 14.95
N TYR A 413 15.56 24.02 13.64
CA TYR A 413 14.60 23.09 13.07
C TYR A 413 14.71 21.69 13.71
N HIS A 414 15.93 21.19 13.92
CA HIS A 414 16.14 19.92 14.61
C HIS A 414 15.60 19.95 16.04
N ASN A 415 15.88 21.02 16.80
CA ASN A 415 15.40 21.17 18.17
C ASN A 415 13.87 21.20 18.23
N CYS A 416 13.21 21.90 17.29
CA CYS A 416 11.76 21.91 17.18
C CYS A 416 11.19 20.51 16.90
N LEU A 417 11.81 19.73 16.01
CA LEU A 417 11.38 18.36 15.73
C LEU A 417 11.48 17.45 16.96
N GLN A 418 12.54 17.58 17.77
CA GLN A 418 12.66 16.82 19.02
C GLN A 418 11.55 17.15 20.02
N VAL A 419 11.16 18.42 20.13
CA VAL A 419 10.01 18.83 20.96
C VAL A 419 8.73 18.16 20.46
N ARG A 420 8.49 18.16 19.14
CA ARG A 420 7.32 17.52 18.53
C ARG A 420 7.32 16.00 18.69
N GLU A 421 8.49 15.36 18.67
CA GLU A 421 8.62 13.93 18.92
C GLU A 421 8.25 13.57 20.36
N ARG A 422 8.74 14.35 21.35
CA ARG A 422 8.32 14.18 22.75
C ARG A 422 6.82 14.36 22.93
N LEU A 423 6.22 15.33 22.25
CA LEU A 423 4.77 15.53 22.26
C LEU A 423 4.03 14.30 21.67
N CYS A 424 4.51 13.79 20.53
CA CYS A 424 3.97 12.57 19.92
C CYS A 424 4.05 11.37 20.88
N ASP A 425 5.21 11.16 21.52
CA ASP A 425 5.43 10.05 22.44
C ASP A 425 4.53 10.12 23.67
N THR A 426 4.28 11.35 24.16
CA THR A 426 3.42 11.60 25.32
C THR A 426 1.94 11.34 25.00
N HIS A 427 1.49 11.73 23.81
CA HIS A 427 0.06 11.70 23.47
C HIS A 427 -0.36 10.57 22.54
N LYS A 428 0.56 9.71 22.09
CA LYS A 428 0.25 8.59 21.19
C LYS A 428 -0.95 7.80 21.70
N VAL A 429 -1.82 7.44 20.77
CA VAL A 429 -2.96 6.59 21.04
C VAL A 429 -2.44 5.21 21.44
N ASN A 430 -3.00 4.67 22.52
CA ASN A 430 -2.80 3.29 22.95
C ASN A 430 -4.13 2.51 22.86
N GLU A 431 -4.06 1.20 23.05
CA GLU A 431 -5.22 0.32 22.94
C GLU A 431 -6.29 0.64 23.99
N LYS A 432 -5.88 1.00 25.22
CA LYS A 432 -6.81 1.42 26.28
C LYS A 432 -7.65 2.63 25.86
N TYR A 433 -7.05 3.61 25.19
CA TYR A 433 -7.77 4.77 24.65
C TYR A 433 -8.81 4.33 23.61
N ILE A 434 -8.47 3.40 22.72
CA ILE A 434 -9.42 2.85 21.73
C ILE A 434 -10.61 2.19 22.43
N LEU A 435 -10.39 1.41 23.49
CA LEU A 435 -11.48 0.77 24.25
C LEU A 435 -12.39 1.79 24.95
N VAL A 436 -11.82 2.85 25.55
CA VAL A 436 -12.59 3.95 26.15
C VAL A 436 -13.43 4.68 25.09
N PHE A 437 -12.82 4.99 23.94
CA PHE A 437 -13.52 5.60 22.81
C PHE A 437 -14.69 4.74 22.34
N LEU A 438 -14.49 3.42 22.20
CA LEU A 438 -15.54 2.48 21.80
C LEU A 438 -16.68 2.42 22.81
N ARG A 439 -16.37 2.44 24.12
CA ARG A 439 -17.39 2.47 25.18
C ARG A 439 -18.31 3.69 25.06
N GLN A 440 -17.76 4.83 24.68
CA GLN A 440 -18.51 6.07 24.46
C GLN A 440 -19.22 6.11 23.10
N ASN A 441 -18.80 5.26 22.15
CA ASN A 441 -19.28 5.23 20.77
C ASN A 441 -19.80 3.84 20.40
N THR A 442 -20.94 3.45 20.98
CA THR A 442 -21.54 2.10 20.84
C THR A 442 -21.81 1.71 19.39
N THR A 443 -22.13 2.66 18.51
CA THR A 443 -22.31 2.42 17.06
C THR A 443 -21.03 1.88 16.41
N TRP A 444 -19.86 2.42 16.77
CA TRP A 444 -18.58 1.92 16.26
C TRP A 444 -18.24 0.57 16.87
N MET A 445 -18.56 0.37 18.15
CA MET A 445 -18.37 -0.90 18.83
C MET A 445 -19.13 -2.04 18.14
N GLN A 446 -20.41 -1.84 17.83
CA GLN A 446 -21.24 -2.83 17.12
C GLN A 446 -20.70 -3.14 15.71
N LYS A 447 -20.34 -2.12 14.93
CA LYS A 447 -19.77 -2.33 13.58
C LYS A 447 -18.45 -3.09 13.64
N LEU A 448 -17.57 -2.73 14.58
CA LEU A 448 -16.30 -3.42 14.75
C LEU A 448 -16.53 -4.88 15.13
N TYR A 449 -17.42 -5.13 16.10
CA TYR A 449 -17.75 -6.48 16.55
C TYR A 449 -18.22 -7.34 15.37
N GLN A 450 -19.17 -6.86 14.57
CA GLN A 450 -19.68 -7.57 13.39
C GLN A 450 -18.59 -7.94 12.39
N VAL A 451 -17.65 -7.03 12.11
CA VAL A 451 -16.52 -7.31 11.21
C VAL A 451 -15.60 -8.36 11.81
N LEU A 452 -15.22 -8.21 13.09
CA LEU A 452 -14.28 -9.09 13.75
C LEU A 452 -14.84 -10.50 13.99
N GLN A 453 -16.16 -10.67 14.16
CA GLN A 453 -16.76 -12.01 14.27
C GLN A 453 -16.39 -12.90 13.08
N TYR A 454 -16.48 -12.36 11.86
CA TYR A 454 -16.09 -13.11 10.67
C TYR A 454 -14.57 -13.15 10.49
N GLU A 455 -13.93 -12.00 10.56
CA GLU A 455 -12.51 -11.90 10.20
C GLU A 455 -11.57 -12.61 11.18
N VAL A 456 -11.94 -12.73 12.46
CA VAL A 456 -11.15 -13.45 13.47
C VAL A 456 -11.50 -14.95 13.52
N SER A 457 -12.64 -15.37 12.94
CA SER A 457 -13.13 -16.75 13.05
C SER A 457 -12.14 -17.81 12.53
N GLY A 458 -11.47 -17.56 11.41
CA GLY A 458 -10.47 -18.49 10.85
C GLY A 458 -9.27 -18.68 11.78
N VAL A 459 -8.82 -17.59 12.41
CA VAL A 459 -7.72 -17.63 13.39
C VAL A 459 -8.16 -18.35 14.65
N LYS A 460 -9.35 -18.05 15.18
CA LYS A 460 -9.92 -18.74 16.36
C LYS A 460 -10.03 -20.25 16.15
N LEU A 461 -10.41 -20.69 14.94
CA LEU A 461 -10.57 -22.10 14.62
C LEU A 461 -9.24 -22.84 14.50
N MET A 462 -8.25 -22.24 13.83
CA MET A 462 -7.00 -22.92 13.46
C MET A 462 -5.86 -22.69 14.46
N ARG A 463 -5.85 -21.53 15.12
CA ARG A 463 -4.83 -21.08 16.08
C ARG A 463 -5.48 -20.34 17.26
N PRO A 464 -6.32 -21.04 18.07
CA PRO A 464 -6.91 -20.44 19.26
C PRO A 464 -5.85 -19.96 20.26
N ASP A 465 -4.66 -20.56 20.24
CA ASP A 465 -3.49 -20.13 21.01
C ASP A 465 -3.02 -18.72 20.65
N ILE A 466 -3.08 -18.31 19.38
CA ILE A 466 -2.79 -16.92 18.98
C ILE A 466 -3.81 -15.98 19.62
N VAL A 467 -5.09 -16.29 19.47
CA VAL A 467 -6.18 -15.41 19.94
C VAL A 467 -6.17 -15.27 21.46
N ALA A 468 -5.78 -16.32 22.18
CA ALA A 468 -5.59 -16.28 23.63
C ALA A 468 -4.55 -15.24 24.08
N THR A 469 -3.60 -14.86 23.22
CA THR A 469 -2.60 -13.82 23.50
C THR A 469 -3.04 -12.42 23.10
N TRP A 470 -4.18 -12.26 22.40
CA TRP A 470 -4.71 -10.96 21.99
C TRP A 470 -5.46 -10.27 23.13
N LYS A 471 -4.70 -9.80 24.12
CA LYS A 471 -5.21 -9.15 25.33
C LYS A 471 -6.30 -8.12 25.02
N TRP A 472 -6.05 -7.21 24.08
CA TRP A 472 -6.92 -6.06 23.85
C TRP A 472 -8.19 -6.45 23.08
N TYR A 473 -8.08 -7.43 22.18
CA TYR A 473 -9.25 -8.03 21.55
C TYR A 473 -10.14 -8.75 22.56
N LEU A 474 -9.57 -9.51 23.50
CA LEU A 474 -10.34 -10.18 24.55
C LEU A 474 -11.02 -9.16 25.48
N GLU A 475 -10.32 -8.08 25.86
CA GLU A 475 -10.92 -6.96 26.61
C GLU A 475 -12.07 -6.29 25.83
N PHE A 476 -11.92 -6.14 24.51
CA PHE A 476 -12.98 -5.65 23.64
C PHE A 476 -14.20 -6.59 23.60
N GLU A 477 -14.01 -7.91 23.54
CA GLU A 477 -15.12 -8.87 23.56
C GLU A 477 -15.89 -8.81 24.89
N ILE A 478 -15.19 -8.64 26.01
CA ILE A 478 -15.81 -8.44 27.34
C ILE A 478 -16.62 -7.14 27.35
N LEU A 479 -16.02 -6.04 26.88
CA LEU A 479 -16.65 -4.72 26.82
C LEU A 479 -17.95 -4.75 25.99
N TYR A 480 -17.93 -5.43 24.85
CA TYR A 480 -19.10 -5.56 23.98
C TYR A 480 -20.24 -6.35 24.67
N LYS A 481 -19.92 -7.47 25.32
CA LYS A 481 -20.91 -8.28 26.06
C LYS A 481 -21.60 -7.49 27.18
N GLN A 482 -20.84 -6.68 27.92
CA GLN A 482 -21.38 -5.81 28.97
C GLN A 482 -22.38 -4.79 28.40
N MET A 483 -22.03 -4.14 27.29
CA MET A 483 -22.91 -3.20 26.59
C MET A 483 -24.20 -3.88 26.10
N GLU A 484 -24.10 -5.09 25.54
CA GLU A 484 -25.26 -5.83 25.06
C GLU A 484 -26.22 -6.20 26.19
N THR A 485 -25.70 -6.66 27.34
CA THR A 485 -26.51 -7.00 28.53
C THR A 485 -27.24 -5.79 29.09
N LEU A 486 -26.57 -4.64 29.24
CA LEU A 486 -27.20 -3.40 29.70
C LEU A 486 -28.33 -2.96 28.76
N SER A 487 -28.12 -3.06 27.45
CA SER A 487 -29.14 -2.68 26.46
C SER A 487 -30.38 -3.57 26.48
N VAL A 488 -30.27 -4.81 26.98
CA VAL A 488 -31.41 -5.74 27.13
C VAL A 488 -32.17 -5.40 28.41
N GLN A 489 -31.48 -5.10 29.49
CA GLN A 489 -32.08 -4.68 30.76
C GLN A 489 -32.84 -3.34 30.65
N GLU A 490 -32.34 -2.39 29.85
CA GLU A 490 -33.04 -1.12 29.58
C GLU A 490 -34.27 -1.25 28.69
N ARG A 491 -34.44 -2.41 28.01
CA ARG A 491 -35.56 -2.70 27.10
C ARG A 491 -36.63 -3.60 27.73
N GLN A 492 -36.37 -4.15 28.91
CA GLN A 492 -37.31 -4.90 29.75
C GLN A 492 -37.90 -3.96 30.79
#